data_AF-A0A0N0PB38-F1
#
_entry.id   AF-A0A0N0PB38-F1
#
_cell.length_a   1.000
_cell.length_b   1.000
_cell.length_c   1.000
_cell.angle_alpha   90.00
_cell.angle_beta   90.00
_cell.angle_gamma   90.00
#
_symmetry.space_group_name_H-M   'P 1'
#
loop_
_entity.id
_entity.type
_entity.pdbx_description
1 polymer ?
#
loop_
_entity_poly.entity_id
_entity_poly.type
_entity_poly.pdbx_seq_one_letter_code
_entity_poly.pdbx_strand_id
1 'polypeptide(L)'
;MKVTSNPIILMGGPFKGDPLKGLSVCPIAFRPVAKTEIPCLKFPPPPLNSRRKCSNEICRVTCMNGYTFPDGSTVSEIRCMAGAWEPTIPNCIPECNLPCFNGGVCGAPNTCLCPTAYKGSQCQYSNCDQECQNGGICVAKNFCQCRDNFYGNYCEIKNECLAPPNLPMNSRRLCSTLSCIVTCKNGYKFPDGSTDAGVHCVEGAWQPTSIPYCILN
;
A
#
# COMPACT_ATOMS: atom_id res chain seq x y z
N MET A 1 45.59 -28.47 21.00
CA MET A 1 45.92 -28.80 22.40
C MET A 1 44.60 -28.75 23.18
N LYS A 2 43.78 -29.81 23.23
CA LYS A 2 43.78 -30.92 24.21
C LYS A 2 44.37 -30.59 25.59
N VAL A 3 43.48 -30.44 26.57
CA VAL A 3 43.62 -30.77 28.02
C VAL A 3 42.17 -31.11 28.47
N THR A 4 41.70 -32.37 28.48
CA THR A 4 41.78 -33.43 29.51
C THR A 4 41.03 -33.09 30.82
N SER A 5 39.87 -33.72 31.12
CA SER A 5 39.67 -34.93 31.99
C SER A 5 39.54 -34.55 33.48
N ASN A 6 38.72 -35.12 34.37
CA ASN A 6 37.63 -36.10 34.43
C ASN A 6 36.97 -35.95 35.86
N PRO A 7 36.05 -36.82 36.36
CA PRO A 7 34.98 -36.43 37.27
C PRO A 7 35.24 -36.77 38.75
N ILE A 8 34.41 -36.25 39.65
CA ILE A 8 34.39 -36.67 41.07
C ILE A 8 33.26 -37.69 41.28
N ILE A 9 33.71 -38.89 41.66
CA ILE A 9 32.95 -40.02 42.18
C ILE A 9 32.60 -39.75 43.65
N LEU A 10 31.36 -39.99 44.06
CA LEU A 10 31.07 -40.38 45.44
C LEU A 10 30.11 -41.58 45.46
N MET A 11 30.60 -42.62 46.12
CA MET A 11 30.06 -43.96 46.29
C MET A 11 28.82 -43.96 47.20
N GLY A 12 27.92 -44.91 46.95
CA GLY A 12 26.74 -45.17 47.78
C GLY A 12 27.05 -45.83 49.13
N GLY A 13 26.07 -45.72 50.03
CA GLY A 13 25.94 -46.50 51.25
C GLY A 13 24.45 -46.69 51.58
N PRO A 14 24.04 -47.84 52.14
CA PRO A 14 22.63 -48.25 52.21
C PRO A 14 21.98 -47.77 53.51
N PHE A 15 20.88 -47.01 53.42
CA PHE A 15 20.00 -46.80 54.57
C PHE A 15 19.02 -47.96 54.68
N LYS A 16 19.31 -48.83 55.65
CA LYS A 16 18.49 -49.93 56.13
C LYS A 16 17.21 -49.33 56.71
N GLY A 17 16.06 -49.60 56.10
CA GLY A 17 14.75 -49.21 56.61
C GLY A 17 14.27 -50.20 57.67
N ASP A 18 13.95 -49.70 58.85
CA ASP A 18 13.11 -50.41 59.83
C ASP A 18 11.63 -50.04 59.64
N PRO A 19 10.69 -50.98 59.91
CA PRO A 19 9.31 -50.84 59.49
C PRO A 19 8.48 -50.09 60.53
N LEU A 20 8.06 -48.87 60.21
CA LEU A 20 6.95 -48.23 60.93
C LEU A 20 5.63 -48.87 60.46
N LYS A 21 5.23 -49.90 61.21
CA LYS A 21 3.90 -50.49 61.19
C LYS A 21 2.85 -49.41 61.47
N GLY A 22 1.81 -49.39 60.63
CA GLY A 22 0.48 -48.95 61.04
C GLY A 22 0.21 -47.46 61.01
N LEU A 23 0.21 -46.85 59.82
CA LEU A 23 -0.77 -45.80 59.53
C LEU A 23 -1.64 -46.27 58.37
N SER A 24 -2.93 -46.42 58.66
CA SER A 24 -3.97 -46.60 57.65
C SER A 24 -3.97 -45.39 56.75
N VAL A 25 -3.33 -45.51 55.59
CA VAL A 25 -3.44 -44.52 54.52
C VAL A 25 -4.87 -44.63 54.02
N CYS A 26 -5.73 -43.71 54.45
CA CYS A 26 -7.05 -43.56 53.86
C CYS A 26 -6.81 -43.28 52.37
N PRO A 27 -7.35 -44.07 51.42
CA PRO A 27 -7.18 -43.76 50.02
C PRO A 27 -7.85 -42.41 49.81
N ILE A 28 -7.04 -41.37 49.59
CA ILE A 28 -7.56 -40.11 49.06
C ILE A 28 -8.05 -40.52 47.67
N ALA A 29 -9.33 -40.85 47.57
CA ALA A 29 -10.01 -40.88 46.32
C ALA A 29 -9.82 -39.48 45.75
N PHE A 30 -8.91 -39.33 44.79
CA PHE A 30 -8.93 -38.21 43.88
C PHE A 30 -10.30 -38.29 43.21
N ARG A 31 -11.29 -37.63 43.81
CA ARG A 31 -12.53 -37.32 43.10
C ARG A 31 -12.04 -36.58 41.87
N PRO A 32 -12.29 -37.07 40.64
CA PRO A 32 -12.05 -36.25 39.47
C PRO A 32 -12.85 -34.98 39.72
N VAL A 33 -12.17 -33.84 39.82
CA VAL A 33 -12.85 -32.55 39.77
C VAL A 33 -13.64 -32.63 38.48
N ALA A 34 -14.97 -32.62 38.60
CA ALA A 34 -15.84 -32.58 37.43
C ALA A 34 -15.33 -31.42 36.60
N LYS A 35 -14.78 -31.72 35.42
CA LYS A 35 -14.28 -30.74 34.47
C LYS A 35 -15.51 -29.88 34.19
N THR A 36 -15.63 -28.75 34.86
CA THR A 36 -16.72 -27.81 34.61
C THR A 36 -16.43 -27.23 33.25
N GLU A 37 -16.91 -27.91 32.21
CA GLU A 37 -16.89 -27.42 30.84
C GLU A 37 -17.76 -26.16 30.85
N ILE A 38 -17.11 -25.01 31.01
CA ILE A 38 -17.80 -23.72 30.98
C ILE A 38 -18.43 -23.62 29.58
N PRO A 39 -19.77 -23.59 29.48
CA PRO A 39 -20.43 -23.64 28.19
C PRO A 39 -20.45 -22.26 27.54
N CYS A 40 -20.43 -22.23 26.21
CA CYS A 40 -20.60 -20.99 25.47
C CYS A 40 -22.09 -20.61 25.41
N LEU A 41 -22.55 -19.82 26.39
CA LEU A 41 -23.96 -19.40 26.52
C LEU A 41 -24.39 -18.37 25.47
N LYS A 42 -23.42 -17.71 24.81
CA LYS A 42 -23.67 -16.74 23.74
C LYS A 42 -22.87 -17.13 22.51
N PHE A 43 -23.54 -17.09 21.36
CA PHE A 43 -22.87 -17.33 20.09
C PHE A 43 -22.20 -16.05 19.56
N PRO A 44 -21.03 -16.15 18.90
CA PRO A 44 -20.29 -14.99 18.42
C PRO A 44 -21.01 -14.37 17.22
N PRO A 45 -20.89 -13.06 16.95
CA PRO A 45 -21.44 -12.46 15.73
C PRO A 45 -20.77 -13.05 14.48
N PRO A 46 -21.48 -13.10 13.33
CA PRO A 46 -20.83 -13.52 12.09
C PRO A 46 -19.83 -12.45 11.62
N PRO A 47 -18.64 -12.83 11.13
CA PRO A 47 -17.73 -11.90 10.48
C PRO A 47 -18.35 -11.29 9.22
N LEU A 48 -17.81 -10.17 8.75
CA LEU A 48 -18.31 -9.47 7.56
C LEU A 48 -18.32 -10.37 6.33
N ASN A 49 -19.35 -10.22 5.50
CA ASN A 49 -19.57 -11.01 4.28
C ASN A 49 -19.63 -12.53 4.50
N SER A 50 -20.12 -12.95 5.68
CA SER A 50 -20.26 -14.36 6.04
C SER A 50 -21.62 -14.68 6.64
N ARG A 51 -21.92 -15.98 6.72
CA ARG A 51 -23.04 -16.55 7.46
C ARG A 51 -22.45 -17.52 8.49
N ARG A 52 -23.04 -17.58 9.68
CA ARG A 52 -22.63 -18.54 10.71
C ARG A 52 -23.76 -19.49 11.06
N LYS A 53 -23.41 -20.74 11.38
CA LYS A 53 -24.32 -21.74 11.94
C LYS A 53 -23.64 -22.40 13.13
N CYS A 54 -24.24 -22.29 14.31
CA CYS A 54 -23.66 -22.72 15.58
C CYS A 54 -24.47 -23.81 16.26
N SER A 55 -23.76 -24.75 16.89
CA SER A 55 -24.22 -25.56 18.02
C SER A 55 -23.65 -24.99 19.33
N ASN A 56 -23.84 -25.70 20.44
CA ASN A 56 -23.23 -25.40 21.74
C ASN A 56 -21.71 -25.66 21.79
N GLU A 57 -21.16 -26.42 20.84
CA GLU A 57 -19.75 -26.82 20.83
C GLU A 57 -18.97 -26.27 19.63
N ILE A 58 -19.63 -26.16 18.47
CA ILE A 58 -18.98 -25.81 17.20
C ILE A 58 -19.80 -24.72 16.50
N CYS A 59 -19.12 -23.71 15.98
CA CYS A 59 -19.69 -22.76 15.05
C CYS A 59 -18.97 -22.88 13.71
N ARG A 60 -19.75 -23.14 12.65
CA ARG A 60 -19.28 -23.12 11.28
C ARG A 60 -19.60 -21.78 10.65
N VAL A 61 -18.58 -21.13 10.11
CA VAL A 61 -18.67 -19.87 9.38
C VAL A 61 -18.44 -20.15 7.90
N THR A 62 -19.32 -19.63 7.06
CA THR A 62 -19.27 -19.78 5.60
C THR A 62 -19.29 -18.40 4.96
N CYS A 63 -18.31 -18.09 4.12
CA CYS A 63 -18.30 -16.86 3.35
C CYS A 63 -19.48 -16.82 2.35
N MET A 64 -19.98 -15.62 2.07
CA MET A 64 -20.98 -15.42 1.02
C MET A 64 -20.37 -15.66 -0.36
N ASN A 65 -21.20 -15.88 -1.39
CA ASN A 65 -20.72 -16.15 -2.74
C ASN A 65 -19.79 -15.03 -3.25
N GLY A 66 -18.63 -15.41 -3.79
CA GLY A 66 -17.61 -14.48 -4.27
C GLY A 66 -16.77 -13.84 -3.16
N TYR A 67 -16.79 -14.41 -1.95
CA TYR A 67 -15.92 -14.04 -0.85
C TYR A 67 -15.19 -15.26 -0.30
N THR A 68 -13.98 -15.04 0.18
CA THR A 68 -13.11 -16.06 0.78
C THR A 68 -12.46 -15.52 2.05
N PHE A 69 -11.99 -16.40 2.91
CA PHE A 69 -11.07 -16.01 3.98
C PHE A 69 -9.70 -15.65 3.40
N PRO A 70 -8.83 -14.93 4.14
CA PRO A 70 -7.49 -14.56 3.65
C PRO A 70 -6.60 -15.73 3.23
N ASP A 71 -6.88 -16.94 3.69
CA ASP A 71 -6.20 -18.18 3.30
C ASP A 71 -6.78 -18.84 2.04
N GLY A 72 -7.81 -18.23 1.43
CA GLY A 72 -8.53 -18.74 0.26
C GLY A 72 -9.66 -19.71 0.57
N SER A 73 -9.88 -20.09 1.82
CA SER A 73 -10.97 -20.99 2.19
C SER A 73 -12.34 -20.29 2.17
N THR A 74 -13.42 -21.03 1.96
CA THR A 74 -14.80 -20.50 2.00
C THR A 74 -15.55 -20.86 3.28
N VAL A 75 -14.95 -21.75 4.09
CA VAL A 75 -15.53 -22.29 5.31
C VAL A 75 -14.45 -22.39 6.37
N SER A 76 -14.78 -21.94 7.58
CA SER A 76 -13.93 -22.11 8.75
C SER A 76 -14.77 -22.50 9.97
N GLU A 77 -14.16 -23.15 10.94
CA GLU A 77 -14.84 -23.66 12.14
C GLU A 77 -14.14 -23.20 13.41
N ILE A 78 -14.94 -22.84 14.41
CA ILE A 78 -14.48 -22.47 15.75
C ILE A 78 -15.15 -23.36 16.78
N ARG A 79 -14.44 -23.61 17.88
CA ARG A 79 -14.89 -24.49 18.96
C ARG A 79 -15.06 -23.71 20.25
N CYS A 80 -16.02 -24.15 21.06
CA CYS A 80 -16.17 -23.65 22.41
C CYS A 80 -15.10 -24.29 23.31
N MET A 81 -14.23 -23.46 23.86
CA MET A 81 -13.15 -23.85 24.76
C MET A 81 -13.29 -23.04 26.04
N ALA A 82 -13.68 -23.71 27.14
CA ALA A 82 -13.83 -23.10 28.46
C ALA A 82 -14.64 -21.78 28.48
N GLY A 83 -15.74 -21.73 27.72
CA GLY A 83 -16.64 -20.57 27.65
C GLY A 83 -16.27 -19.52 26.60
N ALA A 84 -15.19 -19.72 25.84
CA ALA A 84 -14.75 -18.85 24.76
C ALA A 84 -14.76 -19.59 23.41
N TRP A 85 -15.06 -18.87 22.33
CA TRP A 85 -15.02 -19.42 20.97
C TRP A 85 -13.64 -19.18 20.36
N GLU A 86 -12.95 -20.24 19.93
CA GLU A 86 -11.59 -20.17 19.39
C GLU A 86 -11.40 -21.04 18.12
N PRO A 87 -10.56 -20.59 17.16
CA PRO A 87 -9.86 -19.30 17.12
C PRO A 87 -10.79 -18.13 16.74
N THR A 88 -10.31 -16.90 16.81
CA THR A 88 -11.04 -15.76 16.21
C THR A 88 -10.98 -15.86 14.69
N ILE A 89 -12.13 -15.67 14.02
CA ILE A 89 -12.24 -15.77 12.56
C ILE A 89 -12.15 -14.38 11.92
N PRO A 90 -11.30 -14.17 10.89
CA PRO A 90 -11.24 -12.91 10.15
C PRO A 90 -12.48 -12.69 9.29
N ASN A 91 -12.63 -11.47 8.78
CA ASN A 91 -13.67 -11.17 7.79
C ASN A 91 -13.41 -11.87 6.46
N CYS A 92 -14.47 -12.20 5.74
CA CYS A 92 -14.34 -12.68 4.37
C CYS A 92 -14.04 -11.49 3.45
N ILE A 93 -13.00 -11.63 2.63
CA ILE A 93 -12.55 -10.67 1.62
C ILE A 93 -13.17 -11.03 0.26
N PRO A 94 -13.45 -10.03 -0.60
CA PRO A 94 -13.99 -10.29 -1.93
C PRO A 94 -12.97 -11.03 -2.79
N GLU A 95 -13.47 -11.96 -3.59
CA GLU A 95 -12.71 -12.71 -4.57
C GLU A 95 -13.01 -12.19 -5.98
N CYS A 96 -11.95 -12.02 -6.78
CA CYS A 96 -12.04 -11.67 -8.18
C CYS A 96 -11.47 -12.84 -8.99
N ASN A 97 -12.29 -13.48 -9.82
CA ASN A 97 -11.88 -14.61 -10.66
C ASN A 97 -10.76 -14.23 -11.62
N LEU A 98 -10.76 -12.97 -12.07
CA LEU A 98 -9.68 -12.39 -12.85
C LEU A 98 -8.98 -11.30 -12.02
N PRO A 99 -7.64 -11.20 -12.09
CA PRO A 99 -6.90 -10.24 -11.30
C PRO A 99 -7.20 -8.80 -11.73
N CYS A 100 -7.17 -7.88 -10.77
CA CYS A 100 -7.16 -6.45 -11.05
C CYS A 100 -5.75 -6.02 -11.48
N PHE A 101 -5.65 -5.32 -12.61
CA PHE A 101 -4.40 -4.81 -13.16
C PHE A 101 -4.08 -3.40 -12.66
N ASN A 102 -2.87 -2.92 -12.96
CA ASN A 102 -2.44 -1.53 -12.78
C ASN A 102 -2.68 -0.98 -11.36
N GLY A 103 -2.49 -1.82 -10.34
CA GLY A 103 -2.68 -1.45 -8.93
C GLY A 103 -4.14 -1.40 -8.46
N GLY A 104 -5.08 -1.94 -9.25
CA GLY A 104 -6.47 -2.12 -8.82
C GLY A 104 -6.59 -3.13 -7.68
N VAL A 105 -7.63 -2.97 -6.87
CA VAL A 105 -7.93 -3.83 -5.71
C VAL A 105 -9.32 -4.46 -5.88
N CYS A 106 -9.47 -5.74 -5.54
CA CYS A 106 -10.78 -6.38 -5.52
C CYS A 106 -11.59 -5.79 -4.34
N GLY A 107 -12.59 -4.96 -4.64
CA GLY A 107 -13.40 -4.28 -3.61
C GLY A 107 -14.74 -4.95 -3.34
N ALA A 108 -15.23 -5.72 -4.31
CA ALA A 108 -16.42 -6.54 -4.22
C ALA A 108 -16.25 -7.75 -5.15
N PRO A 109 -17.07 -8.80 -5.03
CA PRO A 109 -16.97 -9.99 -5.87
C PRO A 109 -16.88 -9.64 -7.35
N ASN A 110 -15.81 -10.09 -8.00
CA ASN A 110 -15.51 -9.82 -9.41
C ASN A 110 -15.54 -8.32 -9.82
N THR A 111 -15.32 -7.42 -8.87
CA THR A 111 -15.36 -5.97 -9.10
C THR A 111 -14.08 -5.32 -8.61
N CYS A 112 -13.28 -4.83 -9.56
CA CYS A 112 -12.05 -4.10 -9.27
C CYS A 112 -12.35 -2.62 -9.00
N LEU A 113 -11.76 -2.11 -7.92
CA LEU A 113 -11.64 -0.68 -7.65
C LEU A 113 -10.36 -0.18 -8.33
N CYS A 114 -10.53 0.69 -9.32
CA CYS A 114 -9.44 1.18 -10.14
C CYS A 114 -8.84 2.48 -9.61
N PRO A 115 -7.51 2.66 -9.70
CA PRO A 115 -6.90 3.97 -9.53
C PRO A 115 -7.42 4.95 -10.58
N THR A 116 -7.35 6.26 -10.29
CA THR A 116 -7.88 7.35 -11.14
C THR A 116 -7.36 7.34 -12.58
N ALA A 117 -6.14 6.82 -12.76
CA ALA A 117 -5.45 6.70 -14.04
C ALA A 117 -5.98 5.56 -14.94
N TYR A 118 -6.80 4.65 -14.42
CA TYR A 118 -7.21 3.44 -15.13
C TYR A 118 -8.74 3.22 -15.10
N LYS A 119 -9.23 2.46 -16.08
CA LYS A 119 -10.63 2.08 -16.26
C LYS A 119 -10.76 0.65 -16.80
N GLY A 120 -12.00 0.17 -16.86
CA GLY A 120 -12.33 -1.19 -17.27
C GLY A 120 -12.61 -2.11 -16.08
N SER A 121 -13.18 -3.29 -16.35
CA SER A 121 -13.60 -4.25 -15.31
C SER A 121 -12.45 -4.78 -14.46
N GLN A 122 -11.23 -4.79 -15.01
CA GLN A 122 -10.01 -5.22 -14.34
C GLN A 122 -8.98 -4.08 -14.26
N CYS A 123 -9.39 -2.83 -14.47
CA CYS A 123 -8.47 -1.68 -14.52
C CYS A 123 -7.39 -1.79 -15.59
N GLN A 124 -7.69 -2.50 -16.68
CA GLN A 124 -6.73 -2.84 -17.73
C GLN A 124 -6.48 -1.70 -18.74
N TYR A 125 -7.37 -0.71 -18.82
CA TYR A 125 -7.28 0.39 -19.78
C TYR A 125 -6.87 1.68 -19.09
N SER A 126 -6.11 2.54 -19.77
CA SER A 126 -5.86 3.89 -19.28
C SER A 126 -7.15 4.71 -19.29
N ASN A 127 -7.27 5.68 -18.39
CA ASN A 127 -8.40 6.60 -18.34
C ASN A 127 -8.25 7.78 -19.32
N CYS A 128 -7.16 7.85 -20.09
CA CYS A 128 -6.97 8.81 -21.16
C CYS A 128 -7.62 8.29 -22.45
N ASP A 129 -8.38 9.15 -23.13
CA ASP A 129 -9.06 8.81 -24.39
C ASP A 129 -8.06 8.76 -25.55
N GLN A 130 -7.05 9.64 -25.51
CA GLN A 130 -5.86 9.57 -26.36
C GLN A 130 -4.66 9.15 -25.51
N GLU A 131 -3.82 8.28 -26.05
CA GLU A 131 -2.60 7.85 -25.36
C GLU A 131 -1.63 9.03 -25.17
N CYS A 132 -0.99 9.06 -24.00
CA CYS A 132 0.10 10.00 -23.74
C CYS A 132 1.29 9.64 -24.64
N GLN A 133 1.72 10.58 -25.46
CA GLN A 133 2.81 10.43 -26.41
C GLN A 133 4.17 10.56 -25.70
N ASN A 134 5.24 10.25 -26.43
CA ASN A 134 6.63 10.47 -26.01
C ASN A 134 6.98 9.87 -24.63
N GLY A 135 6.35 8.75 -24.29
CA GLY A 135 6.56 8.04 -23.03
C GLY A 135 5.95 8.72 -21.80
N GLY A 136 5.00 9.64 -21.99
CA GLY A 136 4.19 10.20 -20.91
C GLY A 136 3.31 9.13 -20.25
N ILE A 137 2.88 9.40 -19.01
CA ILE A 137 2.07 8.49 -18.20
C ILE A 137 0.70 9.12 -17.97
N CYS A 138 -0.37 8.39 -18.28
CA CYS A 138 -1.72 8.82 -17.92
C CYS A 138 -1.88 8.73 -16.41
N VAL A 139 -2.18 9.84 -15.73
CA VAL A 139 -2.34 9.86 -14.26
C VAL A 139 -3.77 10.18 -13.82
N ALA A 140 -4.57 10.75 -14.73
CA ALA A 140 -6.02 10.93 -14.58
C ALA A 140 -6.68 11.02 -15.96
N LYS A 141 -8.01 11.14 -15.99
CA LYS A 141 -8.77 11.26 -17.24
C LYS A 141 -8.24 12.42 -18.10
N ASN A 142 -7.70 12.09 -19.27
CA ASN A 142 -7.11 13.03 -20.23
C ASN A 142 -6.03 13.96 -19.65
N PHE A 143 -5.34 13.50 -18.59
CA PHE A 143 -4.24 14.23 -17.99
C PHE A 143 -2.98 13.36 -18.01
N CYS A 144 -2.03 13.78 -18.84
CA CYS A 144 -0.75 13.12 -19.01
C CYS A 144 0.34 13.79 -18.17
N GLN A 145 1.06 13.00 -17.39
CA GLN A 145 2.34 13.39 -16.83
C GLN A 145 3.41 13.19 -17.89
N CYS A 146 3.97 14.30 -18.39
CA CYS A 146 5.01 14.26 -19.40
C CYS A 146 6.39 13.99 -18.82
N ARG A 147 7.23 13.32 -19.61
CA ARG A 147 8.66 13.23 -19.33
C ARG A 147 9.33 14.59 -19.52
N ASP A 148 10.54 14.72 -19.01
CA ASP A 148 11.35 15.91 -19.20
C ASP A 148 11.43 16.30 -20.68
N ASN A 149 11.27 17.59 -20.96
CA ASN A 149 11.25 18.17 -22.30
C ASN A 149 10.04 17.78 -23.18
N PHE A 150 8.94 17.27 -22.62
CA PHE A 150 7.69 17.13 -23.35
C PHE A 150 6.54 17.86 -22.65
N TYR A 151 5.55 18.31 -23.43
CA TYR A 151 4.42 19.08 -22.96
C TYR A 151 3.23 18.98 -23.92
N GLY A 152 2.15 19.68 -23.58
CA GLY A 152 0.84 19.50 -24.21
C GLY A 152 -0.04 18.58 -23.35
N ASN A 153 -1.32 18.48 -23.70
CA ASN A 153 -2.26 17.66 -22.93
C ASN A 153 -1.94 16.17 -23.03
N TYR A 154 -1.27 15.76 -24.11
CA TYR A 154 -0.90 14.39 -24.41
C TYR A 154 0.62 14.22 -24.57
N CYS A 155 1.42 15.17 -24.08
CA CYS A 155 2.88 15.15 -24.23
C CYS A 155 3.35 15.09 -25.69
N GLU A 156 2.54 15.59 -26.61
CA GLU A 156 2.74 15.56 -28.04
C GLU A 156 3.80 16.57 -28.51
N ILE A 157 4.12 17.56 -27.68
CA ILE A 157 5.03 18.64 -28.05
C ILE A 157 6.37 18.47 -27.35
N LYS A 158 7.45 18.45 -28.14
CA LYS A 158 8.82 18.35 -27.66
C LYS A 158 9.40 19.75 -27.43
N ASN A 159 9.93 20.00 -26.25
CA ASN A 159 10.71 21.18 -25.97
C ASN A 159 12.11 21.02 -26.58
N GLU A 160 12.31 21.63 -27.72
CA GLU A 160 13.61 21.71 -28.38
C GLU A 160 14.43 22.92 -27.89
N CYS A 161 13.81 23.84 -27.15
CA CYS A 161 14.46 24.97 -26.48
C CYS A 161 15.13 24.53 -25.16
N LEU A 162 16.08 23.60 -25.25
CA LEU A 162 16.77 23.02 -24.10
C LEU A 162 17.62 24.05 -23.34
N ALA A 163 18.12 25.07 -24.04
CA ALA A 163 18.87 26.18 -23.44
C ALA A 163 17.96 27.41 -23.28
N PRO A 164 17.99 28.11 -22.14
CA PRO A 164 17.25 29.37 -21.96
C PRO A 164 17.69 30.45 -22.97
N PRO A 165 16.82 31.42 -23.33
CA PRO A 165 17.16 32.47 -24.29
C PRO A 165 18.28 33.35 -23.77
N ASN A 166 19.12 33.86 -24.68
CA ASN A 166 20.20 34.79 -24.35
C ASN A 166 19.65 36.04 -23.66
N LEU A 167 20.33 36.48 -22.60
CA LEU A 167 19.85 37.54 -21.73
C LEU A 167 20.50 38.88 -22.08
N PRO A 168 19.73 39.97 -22.29
CA PRO A 168 20.31 41.29 -22.52
C PRO A 168 20.99 41.84 -21.26
N MET A 169 21.99 42.72 -21.46
CA MET A 169 22.66 43.40 -20.36
C MET A 169 21.66 44.16 -19.47
N ASN A 170 21.93 44.22 -18.17
CA ASN A 170 21.07 44.86 -17.17
C ASN A 170 19.64 44.28 -17.08
N SER A 171 19.47 42.99 -17.34
CA SER A 171 18.19 42.29 -17.15
C SER A 171 18.33 41.01 -16.30
N ARG A 172 17.20 40.39 -16.00
CA ARG A 172 17.05 39.05 -15.40
C ARG A 172 15.95 38.31 -16.16
N ARG A 173 15.94 36.97 -16.13
CA ARG A 173 14.83 36.18 -16.67
C ARG A 173 14.25 35.22 -15.65
N LEU A 174 12.95 34.97 -15.77
CA LEU A 174 12.24 33.89 -15.12
C LEU A 174 11.61 33.01 -16.20
N CYS A 175 11.97 31.73 -16.24
CA CYS A 175 11.54 30.81 -17.28
C CYS A 175 10.67 29.68 -16.71
N SER A 176 9.60 29.38 -17.42
CA SER A 176 8.99 28.05 -17.47
C SER A 176 9.70 27.21 -18.55
N THR A 177 9.16 26.05 -18.90
CA THR A 177 9.70 25.17 -19.95
C THR A 177 9.67 25.82 -21.34
N LEU A 178 8.68 26.68 -21.63
CA LEU A 178 8.42 27.20 -22.99
C LEU A 178 8.18 28.70 -23.05
N SER A 179 8.20 29.35 -21.90
CA SER A 179 8.00 30.78 -21.81
C SER A 179 9.00 31.34 -20.81
N CYS A 180 9.60 32.46 -21.16
CA CYS A 180 10.43 33.24 -20.26
C CYS A 180 9.89 34.66 -20.22
N ILE A 181 9.96 35.28 -19.05
CA ILE A 181 9.80 36.72 -18.88
C ILE A 181 11.19 37.29 -18.62
N VAL A 182 11.60 38.25 -19.45
CA VAL A 182 12.84 39.01 -19.28
C VAL A 182 12.51 40.38 -18.70
N THR A 183 13.04 40.67 -17.52
CA THR A 183 12.78 41.91 -16.77
C THR A 183 14.05 42.75 -16.70
N CYS A 184 13.98 44.02 -17.10
CA CYS A 184 15.06 44.98 -16.87
C CYS A 184 15.29 45.23 -15.37
N LYS A 185 16.56 45.37 -14.97
CA LYS A 185 16.93 45.74 -13.60
C LYS A 185 16.49 47.18 -13.31
N ASN A 186 16.36 47.52 -12.02
CA ASN A 186 15.95 48.86 -11.59
C ASN A 186 16.82 49.96 -12.23
N GLY A 187 16.17 51.02 -12.72
CA GLY A 187 16.84 52.11 -13.45
C GLY A 187 17.02 51.85 -14.94
N TYR A 188 16.60 50.70 -15.47
CA TYR A 188 16.66 50.38 -16.89
C TYR A 188 15.29 50.01 -17.46
N LYS A 189 15.10 50.27 -18.76
CA LYS A 189 13.90 49.92 -19.53
C LYS A 189 14.28 49.43 -20.92
N PHE A 190 13.40 48.68 -21.58
CA PHE A 190 13.54 48.41 -23.00
C PHE A 190 13.33 49.69 -23.82
N PRO A 191 13.77 49.75 -25.10
CA PRO A 191 13.64 50.94 -25.93
C PRO A 191 12.20 51.43 -26.15
N ASP A 192 11.21 50.56 -25.98
CA ASP A 192 9.79 50.88 -26.05
C ASP A 192 9.22 51.43 -24.73
N GLY A 193 10.05 51.56 -23.69
CA GLY A 193 9.67 52.02 -22.36
C GLY A 193 9.11 50.93 -21.44
N SER A 194 8.99 49.69 -21.91
CA SER A 194 8.56 48.56 -21.09
C SER A 194 9.67 48.10 -20.14
N THR A 195 9.30 47.37 -19.09
CA THR A 195 10.26 46.75 -18.14
C THR A 195 10.34 45.24 -18.29
N ASP A 196 9.36 44.63 -18.95
CA ASP A 196 9.23 43.18 -19.13
C ASP A 196 9.01 42.84 -20.61
N ALA A 197 9.67 41.79 -21.08
CA ALA A 197 9.49 41.21 -22.41
C ALA A 197 9.21 39.71 -22.31
N GLY A 198 8.15 39.24 -22.96
CA GLY A 198 7.82 37.82 -23.07
C GLY A 198 8.60 37.15 -24.21
N VAL A 199 9.09 35.94 -23.95
CA VAL A 199 9.79 35.11 -24.94
C VAL A 199 9.20 33.72 -24.91
N HIS A 200 8.83 33.16 -26.05
CA HIS A 200 8.16 31.87 -26.17
C HIS A 200 8.96 30.91 -27.05
N CYS A 201 9.03 29.64 -26.68
CA CYS A 201 9.61 28.60 -27.53
C CYS A 201 8.62 28.24 -28.64
N VAL A 202 9.03 28.44 -29.89
CA VAL A 202 8.25 28.11 -31.09
C VAL A 202 9.16 27.34 -32.04
N GLU A 203 8.78 26.11 -32.37
CA GLU A 203 9.53 25.25 -33.30
C GLU A 203 11.03 25.11 -32.94
N GLY A 204 11.32 24.99 -31.65
CA GLY A 204 12.69 24.83 -31.13
C GLY A 204 13.54 26.10 -31.08
N ALA A 205 12.97 27.26 -31.43
CA ALA A 205 13.61 28.55 -31.29
C ALA A 205 12.84 29.45 -30.31
N TRP A 206 13.57 30.16 -29.44
CA TRP A 206 12.97 31.22 -28.64
C TRP A 206 12.60 32.42 -29.51
N GLN A 207 11.36 32.88 -29.40
CA GLN A 207 10.82 34.01 -30.13
C GLN A 207 10.39 35.13 -29.16
N PRO A 208 10.86 36.38 -29.36
CA PRO A 208 11.77 36.78 -30.44
C PRO A 208 13.19 36.21 -30.25
N THR A 209 13.86 35.91 -31.36
CA THR A 209 15.24 35.37 -31.36
C THR A 209 16.27 36.35 -30.82
N SER A 210 15.97 37.65 -30.88
CA SER A 210 16.78 38.72 -30.29
C SER A 210 15.94 39.59 -29.37
N ILE A 211 16.41 39.79 -28.14
CA ILE A 211 15.77 40.65 -27.15
C ILE A 211 16.57 41.96 -27.07
N PRO A 212 15.95 43.14 -27.20
CA PRO A 212 16.63 44.43 -27.10
C PRO A 212 17.36 44.62 -25.76
N TYR A 213 18.43 45.40 -25.76
CA TYR A 213 19.14 45.74 -24.53
C TYR A 213 18.32 46.67 -23.63
N CYS A 214 18.39 46.46 -22.32
CA CYS A 214 17.86 47.40 -21.34
C CYS A 214 18.75 48.65 -21.28
N ILE A 215 18.18 49.81 -21.61
CA ILE A 215 18.82 51.13 -21.60
C ILE A 215 18.51 51.86 -20.29
N LEU A 216 19.43 52.72 -19.84
CA LEU A 216 19.23 53.52 -18.62
C LEU A 216 18.04 54.47 -18.84
N ASN A 217 17.10 54.47 -17.88
CA ASN A 217 15.93 55.33 -17.88
C ASN A 217 16.25 56.77 -17.45
#